data_AF-A0A496S2Y6-F1
#
_entry.id   AF-A0A496S2Y6-F1
#
_cell.length_a   1.000
_cell.length_b   1.000
_cell.length_c   1.000
_cell.angle_alpha   90.00
_cell.angle_beta   90.00
_cell.angle_gamma   90.00
#
_symmetry.space_group_name_H-M   'P 1'
#
loop_
_entity.id
_entity.type
_entity.pdbx_description
1 polymer ?
#
loop_
_entity_poly.entity_id
_entity_poly.type
_entity_poly.pdbx_seq_one_letter_code
_entity_poly.pdbx_strand_id
1 'polypeptide(L)'
;MRQNKKPKKKSKKSSRTARMISLRLPYIIRDSRERDGYNFRKTVSCAGMKVKKLDYGDYTLEGLEDYVIIERKNSIDELCSCLGKQRDRFMRELDRMDHVKYKFIIVEGYWSDIYKRHRFTRMHPNAILGNLFSIMMRRGIHIIFGGTKKRAQQFVRWILRKAYKYWLEDQNGNNQA
;
A
#
# COMPACT_ATOMS: atom_id res chain seq x y z
N MET A 1 36.15 -18.16 62.62
CA MET A 1 35.54 -16.84 62.35
C MET A 1 34.94 -16.84 60.95
N ARG A 2 33.60 -16.75 60.85
CA ARG A 2 32.86 -16.58 59.59
C ARG A 2 32.92 -15.11 59.18
N GLN A 3 33.21 -14.81 57.92
CA GLN A 3 32.77 -13.55 57.32
C GLN A 3 32.00 -13.82 56.02
N ASN A 4 30.71 -13.53 56.10
CA ASN A 4 29.74 -13.48 55.01
C ASN A 4 30.13 -12.39 54.00
N LYS A 5 30.26 -12.74 52.71
CA LYS A 5 30.12 -11.78 51.61
C LYS A 5 28.79 -12.01 50.89
N LYS A 6 27.96 -10.97 50.95
CA LYS A 6 26.57 -10.85 50.50
C LYS A 6 26.41 -11.14 48.99
N PRO A 7 25.24 -11.59 48.54
CA PRO A 7 24.98 -11.89 47.13
C PRO A 7 25.02 -10.62 46.26
N LYS A 8 25.64 -10.73 45.08
CA LYS A 8 25.62 -9.69 44.03
C LYS A 8 24.16 -9.43 43.62
N LYS A 9 23.65 -8.24 43.90
CA LYS A 9 22.35 -7.76 43.43
C LYS A 9 22.34 -7.73 41.89
N LYS A 10 21.46 -8.53 41.27
CA LYS A 10 21.10 -8.39 39.85
C LYS A 10 20.53 -6.99 39.64
N SER A 11 21.20 -6.15 38.86
CA SER A 11 20.68 -4.83 38.51
C SER A 11 19.51 -4.96 37.56
N LYS A 12 18.29 -4.90 38.10
CA LYS A 12 17.10 -4.52 37.35
C LYS A 12 17.29 -3.10 36.83
N LYS A 13 17.77 -2.95 35.60
CA LYS A 13 17.53 -1.75 34.79
C LYS A 13 16.52 -2.13 33.71
N SER A 14 15.27 -2.32 34.14
CA SER A 14 14.13 -2.20 33.24
C SER A 14 14.09 -0.74 32.78
N SER A 15 14.70 -0.47 31.63
CA SER A 15 14.64 0.84 31.00
C SER A 15 13.18 1.18 30.74
N ARG A 16 12.72 2.21 31.45
CA ARG A 16 11.38 2.83 31.39
C ARG A 16 11.00 3.40 30.01
N THR A 17 11.81 3.16 28.98
CA THR A 17 11.61 3.54 27.57
C THR A 17 10.70 2.56 26.82
N ALA A 18 10.49 1.36 27.35
CA ALA A 18 9.51 0.40 26.83
C ALA A 18 8.07 0.69 27.29
N ARG A 19 7.75 1.94 27.63
CA ARG A 19 6.38 2.38 27.95
C ARG A 19 5.66 2.73 26.65
N MET A 20 4.82 1.79 26.21
CA MET A 20 3.56 2.05 25.50
C MET A 20 3.62 2.86 24.20
N ILE A 21 4.31 2.35 23.18
CA ILE A 21 3.54 2.12 21.95
C ILE A 21 3.11 0.66 22.07
N SER A 22 1.89 0.43 22.58
CA SER A 22 1.20 -0.80 22.21
C SER A 22 1.09 -0.73 20.70
N LEU A 23 2.06 -1.32 19.98
CA LEU A 23 2.07 -1.35 18.53
C LEU A 23 0.89 -2.19 18.10
N ARG A 24 -0.28 -1.55 18.02
CA ARG A 24 -1.47 -2.16 17.47
C ARG A 24 -1.18 -2.44 16.02
N LEU A 25 -1.30 -3.70 15.64
CA LEU A 25 -1.17 -4.11 14.24
C LEU A 25 -2.13 -3.28 13.38
N PRO A 26 -1.74 -2.84 12.19
CA PRO A 26 -2.59 -2.00 11.36
C PRO A 26 -3.75 -2.84 10.79
N TYR A 27 -4.92 -2.22 10.65
CA TYR A 27 -6.00 -2.76 9.83
C TYR A 27 -5.81 -2.31 8.39
N ILE A 28 -5.95 -3.23 7.44
CA ILE A 28 -6.07 -2.87 6.02
C ILE A 28 -7.52 -2.43 5.79
N ILE A 29 -7.69 -1.27 5.15
CA ILE A 29 -9.00 -0.84 4.68
C ILE A 29 -9.14 -1.22 3.22
N ARG A 30 -10.28 -1.81 2.86
CA ARG A 30 -10.73 -1.96 1.49
C ARG A 30 -11.90 -1.01 1.24
N ASP A 31 -11.88 -0.31 0.11
CA ASP A 31 -13.00 0.52 -0.33
C ASP A 31 -14.30 -0.32 -0.45
N SER A 32 -15.41 0.24 0.01
CA SER A 32 -16.71 -0.45 -0.01
C SER A 32 -17.28 -0.72 -1.41
N ARG A 33 -16.83 0.02 -2.43
CA ARG A 33 -17.26 -0.18 -3.83
C ARG A 33 -16.54 -1.35 -4.49
N GLU A 34 -15.42 -1.78 -3.91
CA GLU A 34 -14.57 -2.87 -4.42
C GLU A 34 -15.14 -4.25 -4.02
N ARG A 35 -16.17 -4.70 -4.76
CA ARG A 35 -16.95 -5.91 -4.43
C ARG A 35 -16.16 -7.21 -4.62
N ASP A 36 -15.43 -7.35 -5.72
CA ASP A 36 -14.57 -8.52 -6.02
C ASP A 36 -13.10 -8.26 -5.64
N GLY A 37 -12.91 -7.56 -4.52
CA GLY A 37 -11.61 -7.18 -4.03
C GLY A 37 -10.83 -8.31 -3.35
N TYR A 38 -9.63 -7.94 -2.91
CA TYR A 38 -8.80 -8.76 -2.04
C TYR A 38 -9.38 -8.87 -0.65
N ASN A 39 -9.00 -9.95 0.04
CA ASN A 39 -9.37 -10.20 1.42
C ASN A 39 -8.11 -10.47 2.25
N PHE A 40 -7.87 -9.67 3.28
CA PHE A 40 -6.68 -9.83 4.14
C PHE A 40 -7.09 -10.35 5.52
N ARG A 41 -6.61 -11.54 5.86
CA ARG A 41 -6.81 -12.14 7.18
C ARG A 41 -5.82 -11.55 8.20
N LYS A 42 -6.17 -11.64 9.48
CA LYS A 42 -5.26 -11.30 10.58
C LYS A 42 -4.00 -12.16 10.50
N THR A 43 -2.85 -11.54 10.72
CA THR A 43 -1.53 -12.18 10.79
C THR A 43 -0.71 -11.58 11.94
N VAL A 44 0.52 -12.04 12.13
CA VAL A 44 1.47 -11.43 13.09
C VAL A 44 1.83 -9.97 12.76
N SER A 45 1.55 -9.49 11.55
CA SER A 45 1.92 -8.15 11.07
C SER A 45 0.75 -7.29 10.62
N CYS A 46 -0.49 -7.78 10.77
CA CYS A 46 -1.70 -7.10 10.33
C CYS A 46 -2.89 -7.55 11.18
N ALA A 47 -3.69 -6.61 11.66
CA ALA A 47 -4.85 -6.90 12.52
C ALA A 47 -6.02 -7.53 11.74
N GLY A 48 -5.96 -7.53 10.41
CA GLY A 48 -7.00 -8.01 9.51
C GLY A 48 -7.44 -6.92 8.56
N MET A 49 -8.63 -7.07 8.00
CA MET A 49 -9.23 -6.13 7.05
C MET A 49 -10.54 -5.58 7.57
N LYS A 50 -10.82 -4.32 7.25
CA LYS A 50 -12.13 -3.68 7.39
C LYS A 50 -12.59 -3.17 6.04
N VAL A 51 -13.89 -3.16 5.81
CA VAL A 51 -14.49 -2.56 4.61
C VAL A 51 -15.07 -1.21 5.02
N LYS A 52 -14.62 -0.13 4.37
CA LYS A 52 -15.08 1.25 4.60
C LYS A 52 -15.09 1.98 3.27
N LYS A 53 -15.91 3.03 3.15
CA LYS A 53 -15.81 3.94 2.01
C LYS A 53 -14.50 4.73 2.10
N LEU A 54 -13.74 4.76 1.01
CA LEU A 54 -12.60 5.66 0.81
C LEU A 54 -13.00 6.76 -0.18
N ASP A 55 -12.38 7.93 -0.08
CA ASP A 55 -12.64 9.01 -1.04
C ASP A 55 -11.93 8.77 -2.38
N TYR A 56 -10.83 8.03 -2.35
CA TYR A 56 -10.01 7.64 -3.50
C TYR A 56 -9.22 6.36 -3.16
N GLY A 57 -8.80 5.61 -4.19
CA GLY A 57 -8.12 4.34 -4.04
C GLY A 57 -9.01 3.19 -3.56
N ASP A 58 -8.45 1.98 -3.58
CA ASP A 58 -9.15 0.74 -3.23
C ASP A 58 -8.63 0.12 -1.93
N TYR A 59 -7.34 0.32 -1.60
CA TYR A 59 -6.74 -0.22 -0.39
C TYR A 59 -5.79 0.77 0.29
N THR A 60 -5.86 0.81 1.61
CA THR A 60 -4.98 1.62 2.47
C THR A 60 -4.87 0.98 3.86
N LEU A 61 -4.30 1.70 4.81
CA LEU A 61 -4.27 1.35 6.23
C LEU A 61 -5.16 2.32 7.02
N GLU A 62 -5.85 1.79 8.03
CA GLU A 62 -6.76 2.58 8.86
C GLU A 62 -6.04 3.75 9.52
N GLY A 63 -6.50 4.98 9.25
CA GLY A 63 -5.92 6.21 9.80
C GLY A 63 -4.62 6.66 9.13
N LEU A 64 -4.22 6.03 8.02
CA LEU A 64 -3.02 6.35 7.24
C LEU A 64 -3.35 6.54 5.75
N GLU A 65 -4.57 6.98 5.45
CA GLU A 65 -5.09 7.21 4.11
C GLU A 65 -4.21 8.20 3.32
N ASP A 66 -3.71 9.24 3.98
CA ASP A 66 -2.81 10.25 3.38
C ASP A 66 -1.32 9.80 3.36
N TYR A 67 -1.00 8.64 3.92
CA TYR A 67 0.36 8.10 3.95
C TYR A 67 0.59 7.03 2.89
N VAL A 68 -0.37 6.12 2.68
CA VAL A 68 -0.27 5.08 1.67
C VAL A 68 -1.62 4.78 1.04
N ILE A 69 -1.68 4.76 -0.28
CA ILE A 69 -2.89 4.40 -1.02
C ILE A 69 -2.56 3.50 -2.20
N ILE A 70 -3.46 2.56 -2.48
CA ILE A 70 -3.36 1.63 -3.59
C ILE A 70 -4.67 1.68 -4.38
N GLU A 71 -4.54 1.97 -5.67
CA GLU A 71 -5.57 1.79 -6.69
C GLU A 71 -5.36 0.41 -7.36
N ARG A 72 -6.42 -0.38 -7.52
CA ARG A 72 -6.38 -1.68 -8.21
C ARG A 72 -6.97 -1.52 -9.60
N LYS A 73 -6.34 -2.17 -10.59
CA LYS A 73 -6.92 -2.46 -11.89
C LYS A 73 -6.95 -3.96 -12.08
N ASN A 74 -8.13 -4.53 -12.28
CA ASN A 74 -8.40 -5.97 -12.37
C ASN A 74 -7.89 -6.62 -13.66
N SER A 75 -7.47 -5.82 -14.65
CA SER A 75 -6.98 -6.30 -15.93
C SER A 75 -6.20 -5.23 -16.69
N ILE A 76 -5.44 -5.66 -17.70
CA ILE A 76 -4.84 -4.73 -18.68
C ILE A 76 -5.91 -4.02 -19.50
N ASP A 77 -7.00 -4.72 -19.84
CA ASP A 77 -8.12 -4.13 -20.57
C ASP A 77 -8.77 -2.98 -19.78
N GLU A 78 -8.93 -3.12 -18.46
CA GLU A 78 -9.43 -2.06 -17.60
C GLU A 78 -8.46 -0.88 -17.56
N LEU A 79 -7.16 -1.13 -17.37
CA LEU A 79 -6.12 -0.11 -17.43
C LEU A 79 -6.17 0.67 -18.76
N CYS A 80 -6.24 -0.06 -19.87
CA CYS A 80 -6.37 0.52 -21.20
C CYS A 80 -7.64 1.37 -21.37
N SER A 81 -8.76 0.93 -20.79
CA SER A 81 -10.01 1.69 -20.77
C SER A 81 -9.85 2.99 -19.97
N CYS A 82 -9.18 2.94 -18.81
CA CYS A 82 -8.81 4.10 -18.00
C CYS A 82 -7.89 5.07 -18.74
N LEU A 83 -6.96 4.59 -19.56
CA LEU A 83 -6.04 5.45 -20.31
C LEU A 83 -6.66 6.06 -21.58
N GLY A 84 -7.69 5.39 -22.12
CA GLY A 84 -8.44 5.82 -23.30
C GLY A 84 -9.78 6.45 -22.93
N LYS A 85 -10.87 5.68 -23.10
CA LYS A 85 -12.26 6.19 -23.00
C LYS A 85 -12.61 6.82 -21.66
N GLN A 86 -12.00 6.38 -20.56
CA GLN A 86 -12.29 6.85 -19.21
C GLN A 86 -11.21 7.78 -18.65
N ARG A 87 -10.36 8.34 -19.51
CA ARG A 87 -9.19 9.13 -19.12
C ARG A 87 -9.49 10.26 -18.15
N ASP A 88 -10.49 11.09 -18.44
CA ASP A 88 -10.77 12.27 -17.62
C ASP A 88 -11.29 11.90 -16.23
N ARG A 89 -12.02 10.79 -16.13
CA ARG A 89 -12.42 10.24 -14.83
C ARG A 89 -11.20 9.71 -14.08
N PHE A 90 -10.37 8.92 -14.75
CA PHE A 90 -9.19 8.31 -14.14
C PHE A 90 -8.19 9.37 -13.66
N MET A 91 -7.94 10.42 -14.44
CA MET A 91 -7.05 11.51 -14.02
C MET A 91 -7.57 12.24 -12.78
N ARG A 92 -8.88 12.48 -12.67
CA ARG A 92 -9.49 13.04 -11.45
C ARG A 92 -9.36 12.13 -10.22
N GLU A 93 -9.34 10.81 -10.42
CA GLU A 93 -9.05 9.86 -9.33
C GLU A 93 -7.59 9.99 -8.89
N LEU A 94 -6.64 10.12 -9.83
CA LEU A 94 -5.23 10.33 -9.52
C LEU A 94 -4.95 11.70 -8.87
N ASP A 95 -5.64 12.77 -9.27
CA ASP A 95 -5.51 14.10 -8.67
C ASP A 95 -5.82 14.09 -7.16
N ARG A 96 -6.83 13.32 -6.75
CA ARG A 96 -7.19 13.17 -5.33
C ARG A 96 -6.11 12.45 -4.51
N MET A 97 -5.19 11.76 -5.17
CA MET A 97 -4.10 11.07 -4.50
C MET A 97 -2.86 11.93 -4.42
N ASP A 98 -2.75 13.08 -5.09
CA ASP A 98 -1.46 13.78 -5.28
C ASP A 98 -0.74 14.12 -3.97
N HIS A 99 -1.47 14.43 -2.88
CA HIS A 99 -0.91 14.73 -1.56
C HIS A 99 -0.45 13.49 -0.77
N VAL A 100 -0.82 12.29 -1.19
CA VAL A 100 -0.50 11.05 -0.48
C VAL A 100 0.99 10.71 -0.62
N LYS A 101 1.66 10.36 0.48
CA LYS A 101 3.11 10.08 0.48
C LYS A 101 3.50 8.91 -0.42
N TYR A 102 2.82 7.76 -0.29
CA TYR A 102 3.09 6.57 -1.09
C TYR A 102 1.87 6.15 -1.91
N LYS A 103 2.01 6.18 -3.23
CA LYS A 103 0.90 5.98 -4.17
C LYS A 103 1.22 4.84 -5.12
N PHE A 104 0.30 3.88 -5.22
CA PHE A 104 0.49 2.73 -6.10
C PHE A 104 -0.75 2.47 -6.96
N ILE A 105 -0.50 2.02 -8.19
CA ILE A 105 -1.49 1.32 -9.01
C ILE A 105 -1.02 -0.12 -9.15
N ILE A 106 -1.86 -1.07 -8.71
CA ILE A 106 -1.63 -2.51 -8.89
C ILE A 106 -2.50 -3.01 -10.03
N VAL A 107 -1.86 -3.55 -11.06
CA VAL A 107 -2.55 -4.08 -12.24
C VAL A 107 -2.50 -5.60 -12.22
N GLU A 108 -3.65 -6.25 -12.32
CA GLU A 108 -3.75 -7.69 -12.53
C GLU A 108 -3.50 -8.04 -14.00
N GLY A 109 -2.24 -8.24 -14.32
CA GLY A 109 -1.79 -8.69 -15.62
C GLY A 109 -0.27 -8.69 -15.67
N TYR A 110 0.28 -9.26 -16.73
CA TYR A 110 1.72 -9.22 -16.95
C TYR A 110 2.08 -7.98 -17.76
N TRP A 111 3.27 -7.41 -17.53
CA TRP A 111 3.76 -6.28 -18.33
C TRP A 111 3.79 -6.61 -19.83
N SER A 112 4.17 -7.84 -20.18
CA SER A 112 4.19 -8.33 -21.57
C SER A 112 2.83 -8.30 -22.25
N ASP A 113 1.73 -8.31 -21.49
CA ASP A 113 0.39 -8.23 -22.05
C ASP A 113 0.10 -6.86 -22.68
N ILE A 114 0.83 -5.79 -22.32
CA ILE A 114 0.70 -4.46 -22.96
C ILE A 114 0.86 -4.55 -24.48
N TYR A 115 1.76 -5.41 -24.95
CA TYR A 115 2.07 -5.57 -26.38
C TYR A 115 1.08 -6.46 -27.12
N LYS A 116 0.16 -7.11 -26.41
CA LYS A 116 -0.88 -7.95 -27.02
C LYS A 116 -2.03 -7.08 -27.52
N ARG A 117 -2.85 -7.67 -28.39
CA ARG A 117 -4.09 -7.02 -28.85
C ARG A 117 -5.13 -7.09 -27.75
N HIS A 118 -5.61 -5.92 -27.33
CA HIS A 118 -6.61 -5.77 -26.27
C HIS A 118 -8.01 -5.71 -26.85
N ARG A 119 -9.00 -6.32 -26.18
CA ARG A 119 -10.34 -6.48 -26.74
C ARG A 119 -11.10 -5.15 -26.79
N PHE A 120 -10.86 -4.28 -25.82
CA PHE A 120 -11.66 -3.07 -25.61
C PHE A 120 -10.95 -1.77 -26.00
N THR A 121 -9.70 -1.84 -26.47
CA THR A 121 -8.94 -0.66 -26.90
C THR A 121 -8.19 -0.91 -28.22
N ARG A 122 -8.04 0.15 -29.00
CA ARG A 122 -7.14 0.21 -30.18
C ARG A 122 -5.86 0.99 -29.89
N MET A 123 -5.59 1.29 -28.61
CA MET A 123 -4.38 2.02 -28.23
C MET A 123 -3.13 1.25 -28.66
N HIS A 124 -2.25 1.94 -29.36
CA HIS A 124 -0.94 1.42 -29.70
C HIS A 124 -0.11 1.21 -28.42
N PRO A 125 0.69 0.13 -28.29
CA PRO A 125 1.51 -0.12 -27.10
C PRO A 125 2.34 1.08 -26.64
N ASN A 126 2.96 1.81 -27.57
CA ASN A 126 3.73 3.02 -27.23
C ASN A 126 2.89 4.11 -26.56
N ALA A 127 1.61 4.26 -26.93
CA ALA A 127 0.72 5.22 -26.28
C ALA A 127 0.37 4.78 -24.86
N ILE A 128 0.21 3.47 -24.62
CA ILE A 128 0.01 2.92 -23.28
C ILE A 128 1.25 3.21 -22.43
N LEU A 129 2.43 2.81 -22.90
CA LEU A 129 3.71 3.00 -22.20
C LEU A 129 3.98 4.48 -21.88
N GLY A 130 3.81 5.38 -22.86
CA GLY A 130 4.00 6.81 -22.65
C GLY A 130 3.08 7.38 -21.57
N ASN A 131 1.83 6.92 -21.50
CA ASN A 131 0.91 7.31 -20.43
C ASN A 131 1.33 6.77 -19.06
N LEU A 132 1.73 5.49 -18.98
CA LEU A 132 2.19 4.89 -17.73
C LEU A 132 3.40 5.64 -17.17
N PHE A 133 4.43 5.87 -17.99
CA PHE A 133 5.61 6.61 -17.55
C PHE A 133 5.30 8.07 -17.24
N SER A 134 4.41 8.73 -17.98
CA SER A 134 3.98 10.08 -17.64
C SER A 134 3.30 10.13 -16.27
N ILE A 135 2.46 9.15 -15.93
CA ILE A 135 1.81 9.06 -14.60
C ILE A 135 2.87 8.83 -13.53
N MET A 136 3.78 7.88 -13.75
CA MET A 136 4.84 7.55 -12.80
C MET A 136 5.75 8.75 -12.50
N MET A 137 6.20 9.46 -13.54
CA MET A 137 7.16 10.54 -13.40
C MET A 137 6.51 11.83 -12.88
N ARG A 138 5.34 12.22 -13.40
CA ARG A 138 4.72 13.51 -13.03
C ARG A 138 4.08 13.47 -11.65
N ARG A 139 3.54 12.32 -11.23
CA ARG A 139 2.76 12.20 -9.99
C ARG A 139 3.46 11.37 -8.92
N GLY A 140 4.61 10.76 -9.22
CA GLY A 140 5.31 9.86 -8.30
C GLY A 140 4.51 8.59 -7.97
N ILE A 141 3.63 8.15 -8.86
CA ILE A 141 2.79 6.97 -8.64
C ILE A 141 3.53 5.73 -9.14
N HIS A 142 3.73 4.74 -8.28
CA HIS A 142 4.34 3.48 -8.67
C HIS A 142 3.31 2.57 -9.34
N ILE A 143 3.61 2.04 -10.52
CA ILE A 143 2.73 1.10 -11.22
C ILE A 143 3.36 -0.28 -11.20
N ILE A 144 2.66 -1.28 -10.66
CA ILE A 144 3.15 -2.65 -10.53
C ILE A 144 2.19 -3.62 -11.21
N PHE A 145 2.75 -4.46 -12.08
CA PHE A 145 2.04 -5.51 -12.79
C PHE A 145 2.15 -6.80 -11.99
N GLY A 146 1.05 -7.17 -11.35
CA GLY A 146 0.97 -8.27 -10.39
C GLY A 146 0.87 -9.66 -11.02
N GLY A 147 0.69 -9.77 -12.34
CA GLY A 147 0.36 -11.02 -13.00
C GLY A 147 -1.03 -11.50 -12.58
N THR A 148 -1.09 -12.53 -11.75
CA THR A 148 -2.37 -13.09 -11.29
C THR A 148 -2.98 -12.28 -10.14
N LYS A 149 -4.32 -12.36 -9.98
CA LYS A 149 -5.07 -11.79 -8.84
C LYS A 149 -4.42 -12.10 -7.48
N LYS A 150 -4.03 -13.36 -7.29
CA LYS A 150 -3.37 -13.83 -6.05
C LYS A 150 -2.02 -13.15 -5.82
N ARG A 151 -1.20 -12.96 -6.87
CA ARG A 151 0.12 -12.33 -6.74
C ARG A 151 0.01 -10.82 -6.58
N ALA A 152 -0.89 -10.18 -7.31
CA ALA A 152 -1.25 -8.77 -7.11
C ALA A 152 -1.70 -8.48 -5.67
N GLN A 153 -2.56 -9.33 -5.09
CA GLN A 153 -2.94 -9.27 -3.67
C GLN A 153 -1.74 -9.34 -2.73
N GLN A 154 -0.75 -10.19 -3.02
CA GLN A 154 0.45 -10.31 -2.19
C GLN A 154 1.33 -9.07 -2.27
N PHE A 155 1.42 -8.43 -3.44
CA PHE A 155 2.10 -7.14 -3.58
C PHE A 155 1.40 -6.06 -2.73
N VAL A 156 0.07 -5.95 -2.80
CA VAL A 156 -0.70 -5.04 -1.94
C VAL A 156 -0.35 -5.25 -0.47
N ARG A 157 -0.38 -6.50 0.01
CA ARG A 157 -0.03 -6.83 1.40
C ARG A 157 1.39 -6.39 1.77
N TRP A 158 2.37 -6.62 0.89
CA TRP A 158 3.75 -6.25 1.15
C TRP A 158 3.98 -4.75 1.17
N ILE A 159 3.37 -4.03 0.23
CA ILE A 159 3.43 -2.56 0.15
C ILE A 159 2.88 -1.95 1.43
N LEU A 160 1.64 -2.30 1.81
CA LEU A 160 0.99 -1.75 3.00
C LEU A 160 1.79 -2.07 4.27
N ARG A 161 2.29 -3.30 4.41
CA ARG A 161 3.16 -3.68 5.54
C ARG A 161 4.44 -2.85 5.60
N LYS A 162 5.06 -2.58 4.45
CA LYS A 162 6.28 -1.76 4.37
C LYS A 162 6.00 -0.29 4.67
N ALA A 163 4.92 0.26 4.13
CA ALA A 163 4.48 1.62 4.43
C ALA A 163 4.21 1.80 5.93
N TYR A 164 3.54 0.85 6.59
CA TYR A 164 3.34 0.93 8.04
C TYR A 164 4.66 0.96 8.82
N LYS A 165 5.64 0.15 8.41
CA LYS A 165 6.97 0.15 9.03
C LYS A 165 7.63 1.53 8.92
N TYR A 166 7.60 2.14 7.73
CA TYR A 166 8.19 3.47 7.51
C TYR A 166 7.44 4.56 8.27
N TRP A 167 6.11 4.45 8.36
CA TRP A 167 5.33 5.37 9.18
C TRP A 167 5.77 5.32 10.65
N LEU A 168 5.97 4.13 11.23
CA LEU A 168 6.49 3.99 12.59
C LEU A 168 7.89 4.59 12.77
N GLU A 169 8.77 4.43 11.77
CA GLU A 169 10.11 5.01 11.78
C GLU A 169 10.05 6.55 11.75
N ASP A 170 9.20 7.12 10.89
CA ASP A 170 8.96 8.57 10.80
C ASP A 170 8.46 9.16 12.14
N GLN A 171 7.53 8.46 12.82
CA GLN A 171 7.01 8.91 14.13
C GLN A 171 8.10 8.89 15.23
N ASN A 172 9.00 7.89 15.19
CA ASN A 172 10.08 7.80 16.17
C ASN A 172 11.18 8.85 15.92
N GLY A 173 11.45 9.19 14.65
CA GLY A 173 12.39 10.25 14.28
C GLY A 173 11.90 11.64 14.69
N ASN A 174 10.60 11.92 14.50
CA ASN A 174 9.99 13.19 14.91
C ASN A 174 9.92 13.38 16.43
N ASN A 175 9.96 12.30 17.22
CA ASN A 175 9.98 12.38 18.69
C ASN A 175 11.41 12.53 19.26
N GLN A 176 12.45 12.56 18.41
CA GLN A 176 13.84 12.73 18.80
C GLN A 176 14.44 14.08 18.36
N ALA A 177 13.70 14.86 17.58
CA ALA A 177 14.03 16.24 17.20
C ALA A 177 13.24 17.23 18.06
#